data_AF-A0A970WGI1-F1
#
_entry.id   AF-A0A970WGI1-F1
#
_cell.length_a   1.000
_cell.length_b   1.000
_cell.length_c   1.000
_cell.angle_alpha   90.00
_cell.angle_beta   90.00
_cell.angle_gamma   90.00
#
_symmetry.space_group_name_H-M   'P 1'
#
loop_
_entity.id
_entity.type
_entity.pdbx_description
1 polymer ?
#
loop_
_entity_poly.entity_id
_entity_poly.type
_entity_poly.pdbx_seq_one_letter_code
_entity_poly.pdbx_strand_id
1 'polypeptide(L)'
;MMLDDLAGRWRTSIHESAHAVVAIVLGGKCDHLTLYPDDSGLASLDQLSPFDLAVSQAAASAAETLLADEIPPGPEPKPRTIAGREACDVSPSVDLAVLASRIPRGEAVSDERAVALFCIAGLEHEPPERWVNRFYTIHAVAQRVVSDHRDSILRVASLLYAKGVLSEGDILMELERA
;
A
#
# COMPACT_ATOMS: atom_id res chain seq x y z
N MET A 1 -12.42 -1.22 -23.23
CA MET A 1 -11.99 -0.28 -22.18
C MET A 1 -12.31 -0.92 -20.82
N MET A 2 -11.65 -2.05 -20.51
CA MET A 2 -11.81 -2.83 -19.27
C MET A 2 -10.48 -3.44 -18.80
N LEU A 3 -9.42 -3.38 -19.62
CA LEU A 3 -8.09 -3.91 -19.28
C LEU A 3 -7.22 -2.83 -18.61
N ASP A 4 -7.45 -1.54 -18.91
CA ASP A 4 -6.68 -0.43 -18.33
C ASP A 4 -7.02 -0.20 -16.84
N ASP A 5 -8.29 -0.42 -16.45
CA ASP A 5 -8.76 -0.24 -15.05
C ASP A 5 -8.16 -1.31 -14.10
N LEU A 6 -7.98 -2.55 -14.57
CA LEU A 6 -7.39 -3.63 -13.75
C LEU A 6 -5.90 -3.37 -13.48
N ALA A 7 -5.20 -2.75 -14.42
CA ALA A 7 -3.79 -2.38 -14.26
C ALA A 7 -3.63 -1.24 -13.23
N GLY A 8 -4.54 -0.27 -13.23
CA GLY A 8 -4.58 0.81 -12.22
C GLY A 8 -4.81 0.27 -10.82
N ARG A 9 -5.87 -0.52 -10.63
CA ARG A 9 -6.21 -1.11 -9.33
C ARG A 9 -5.10 -1.99 -8.74
N TRP A 10 -4.45 -2.80 -9.58
CA TRP A 10 -3.34 -3.66 -9.14
C TRP A 10 -2.10 -2.87 -8.74
N ARG A 11 -1.75 -1.86 -9.54
CA ARG A 11 -0.67 -0.92 -9.21
C ARG A 11 -0.89 -0.26 -7.86
N THR A 12 -2.08 0.28 -7.62
CA THR A 12 -2.41 0.89 -6.33
C THR A 12 -2.39 -0.14 -5.20
N SER A 13 -2.83 -1.38 -5.45
CA SER A 13 -2.77 -2.43 -4.44
C SER A 13 -1.33 -2.73 -3.99
N ILE A 14 -0.39 -2.82 -4.94
CA ILE A 14 1.04 -2.98 -4.65
C ILE A 14 1.59 -1.75 -3.93
N HIS A 15 1.24 -0.56 -4.40
CA HIS A 15 1.68 0.72 -3.83
C HIS A 15 1.30 0.84 -2.34
N GLU A 16 0.02 0.67 -2.00
CA GLU A 16 -0.44 0.77 -0.61
C GLU A 16 0.09 -0.36 0.27
N SER A 17 0.22 -1.56 -0.28
CA SER A 17 0.77 -2.70 0.46
C SER A 17 2.24 -2.50 0.78
N ALA A 18 3.01 -1.86 -0.11
CA ALA A 18 4.40 -1.52 0.16
C ALA A 18 4.52 -0.55 1.34
N HIS A 19 3.66 0.48 1.41
CA HIS A 19 3.59 1.36 2.59
C HIS A 19 3.35 0.56 3.87
N ALA A 20 2.29 -0.25 3.90
CA ALA A 20 1.92 -1.00 5.10
C ALA A 20 2.98 -2.01 5.54
N VAL A 21 3.50 -2.82 4.62
CA VAL A 21 4.47 -3.87 4.94
C VAL A 21 5.78 -3.26 5.41
N VAL A 22 6.29 -2.24 4.73
CA VAL A 22 7.53 -1.57 5.16
C VAL A 22 7.35 -0.88 6.52
N ALA A 23 6.22 -0.21 6.75
CA ALA A 23 5.92 0.38 8.04
C ALA A 23 5.98 -0.66 9.18
N ILE A 24 5.33 -1.81 9.00
CA ILE A 24 5.29 -2.87 10.01
C ILE A 24 6.69 -3.48 10.25
N VAL A 25 7.45 -3.73 9.19
CA VAL A 25 8.82 -4.29 9.29
C VAL A 25 9.77 -3.34 10.03
N LEU A 26 9.60 -2.02 9.85
CA LEU A 26 10.37 -1.00 10.57
C LEU A 26 9.89 -0.78 12.02
N GLY A 27 8.93 -1.58 12.50
CA GLY A 27 8.43 -1.55 13.87
C GLY A 27 7.28 -0.55 14.10
N GLY A 28 6.74 0.04 13.03
CA GLY A 28 5.53 0.83 13.08
C GLY A 28 4.26 -0.02 12.96
N LYS A 29 3.15 0.64 12.64
CA LYS A 29 1.83 0.05 12.57
C LYS A 29 1.10 0.47 11.29
N CYS A 30 0.28 -0.42 10.74
CA CYS A 30 -0.74 -0.06 9.75
C CYS A 30 -2.13 -0.45 10.26
N ASP A 31 -2.98 0.55 10.53
CA ASP A 31 -4.33 0.32 11.08
C ASP A 31 -5.28 -0.30 10.05
N HIS A 32 -5.20 0.19 8.80
CA HIS A 32 -5.99 -0.32 7.68
C HIS A 32 -5.40 0.11 6.33
N LEU A 33 -5.72 -0.68 5.31
CA LEU A 33 -5.54 -0.36 3.90
C LEU A 33 -6.89 -0.22 3.23
N THR A 34 -7.04 0.77 2.35
CA THR A 34 -8.25 0.97 1.56
C THR A 34 -7.90 1.23 0.11
N LEU A 35 -8.64 0.59 -0.79
CA LEU A 35 -8.56 0.74 -2.23
C LEU A 35 -9.94 1.16 -2.73
N TYR A 36 -10.04 2.41 -3.15
CA TYR A 36 -11.28 3.06 -3.51
C TYR A 36 -11.75 2.68 -4.94
N PRO A 37 -13.02 2.96 -5.29
CA PRO A 37 -13.54 2.68 -6.63
C PRO A 37 -12.92 3.51 -7.76
N ASP A 38 -12.24 4.61 -7.44
CA ASP A 38 -11.51 5.48 -8.38
C ASP A 38 -10.04 5.05 -8.55
N ASP A 39 -9.71 3.81 -8.15
CA ASP A 39 -8.37 3.23 -8.13
C ASP A 39 -7.34 3.99 -7.28
N SER A 40 -7.77 4.95 -6.46
CA SER A 40 -6.94 5.55 -5.42
C SER A 40 -6.83 4.63 -4.21
N GLY A 41 -5.74 4.79 -3.46
CA GLY A 41 -5.44 3.98 -2.27
C GLY A 41 -5.22 4.84 -1.04
N LEU A 42 -5.21 4.18 0.12
CA LEU A 42 -4.77 4.78 1.37
C LEU A 42 -4.23 3.69 2.30
N ALA A 43 -3.01 3.89 2.78
CA ALA A 43 -2.45 3.22 3.93
C ALA A 43 -2.48 4.11 5.17
N SER A 44 -3.16 3.67 6.23
CA SER A 44 -3.18 4.36 7.52
C SER A 44 -2.01 3.88 8.38
N LEU A 45 -0.92 4.64 8.39
CA LEU A 45 0.31 4.31 9.10
C LEU A 45 0.41 5.08 10.42
N ASP A 46 0.93 4.44 11.46
CA ASP A 46 1.20 5.06 12.77
C ASP A 46 2.50 4.50 13.37
N GLN A 47 2.98 5.13 14.45
CA GLN A 47 4.11 4.67 15.28
C GLN A 47 5.47 4.59 14.56
N LEU A 48 5.64 5.34 13.47
CA LEU A 48 6.91 5.46 12.76
C LEU A 48 7.72 6.67 13.22
N SER A 49 9.05 6.51 13.28
CA SER A 49 9.94 7.67 13.35
C SER A 49 9.84 8.48 12.04
N PRO A 50 10.24 9.77 12.02
CA PRO A 50 10.24 10.55 10.78
C PRO A 50 11.09 9.92 9.67
N PHE A 51 12.18 9.23 10.01
CA PHE A 51 13.02 8.53 9.04
C PHE A 51 12.29 7.30 8.49
N ASP A 52 11.73 6.46 9.35
CA ASP A 52 11.03 5.24 8.93
C ASP A 52 9.75 5.55 8.14
N LEU A 53 9.07 6.64 8.49
CA LEU A 53 7.96 7.16 7.69
C LEU A 53 8.45 7.55 6.29
N ALA A 54 9.56 8.29 6.17
CA ALA A 54 10.11 8.64 4.86
C ALA A 54 10.56 7.42 4.05
N VAL A 55 11.10 6.39 4.71
CA VAL A 55 11.44 5.09 4.07
C VAL A 55 10.18 4.39 3.57
N SER A 56 9.13 4.32 4.38
CA SER A 56 7.82 3.79 3.98
C SER A 56 7.27 4.53 2.76
N GLN A 57 7.31 5.87 2.78
CA GLN A 57 6.84 6.70 1.68
C GLN A 57 7.62 6.45 0.39
N ALA A 58 8.94 6.27 0.47
CA ALA A 58 9.78 5.91 -0.67
C ALA A 58 9.58 4.46 -1.15
N ALA A 59 9.07 3.57 -0.29
CA ALA A 59 8.91 2.16 -0.61
C ALA A 59 7.84 1.90 -1.67
N ALA A 60 6.78 2.70 -1.70
CA ALA A 60 5.71 2.52 -2.67
C ALA A 60 6.19 2.71 -4.11
N SER A 61 6.99 3.74 -4.36
CA SER A 61 7.67 3.94 -5.67
C SER A 61 8.66 2.80 -5.97
N ALA A 62 9.41 2.33 -4.98
CA ALA A 62 10.34 1.20 -5.17
C ALA A 62 9.60 -0.10 -5.55
N ALA A 63 8.43 -0.35 -4.95
CA ALA A 63 7.62 -1.53 -5.19
C ALA A 63 6.93 -1.53 -6.56
N GLU A 64 6.85 -0.40 -7.27
CA GLU A 64 6.32 -0.38 -8.64
C GLU A 64 7.17 -1.21 -9.61
N THR A 65 8.45 -1.45 -9.29
CA THR A 65 9.30 -2.38 -10.06
C THR A 65 8.74 -3.80 -10.10
N LEU A 66 7.94 -4.19 -9.09
CA LEU A 66 7.30 -5.51 -9.04
C LEU A 66 6.23 -5.68 -10.13
N LEU A 67 5.67 -4.58 -10.65
CA LEU A 67 4.64 -4.62 -11.71
C LEU A 67 5.16 -5.18 -13.03
N ALA A 68 6.48 -5.14 -13.26
CA ALA A 68 7.07 -5.68 -14.48
C ALA A 68 6.92 -7.21 -14.57
N ASP A 69 6.92 -7.89 -13.41
CA ASP A 69 6.97 -9.34 -13.32
C ASP A 69 5.63 -9.96 -12.84
N GLU A 70 4.70 -9.16 -12.32
CA GLU A 70 3.53 -9.65 -11.60
C GLU A 70 2.22 -9.30 -12.32
N ILE A 71 1.43 -10.33 -12.61
CA ILE A 71 0.09 -10.21 -13.19
C ILE A 71 -0.91 -10.11 -12.03
N PRO A 72 -1.91 -9.22 -12.09
CA PRO A 72 -2.96 -9.16 -11.08
C PRO A 72 -3.57 -10.54 -10.85
N PRO A 73 -3.85 -10.92 -9.57
CA PRO A 73 -4.52 -12.18 -9.30
C PRO A 73 -5.87 -12.20 -10.03
N GLY A 74 -6.13 -13.29 -10.75
CA GLY A 74 -7.42 -13.50 -11.40
C GLY A 74 -8.55 -13.50 -10.36
N PRO A 75 -9.79 -13.16 -10.76
CA PRO A 75 -10.92 -13.28 -9.83
C PRO A 75 -10.95 -14.71 -9.29
N GLU A 76 -10.93 -14.86 -7.96
CA GLU A 76 -11.09 -16.19 -7.36
C GLU A 76 -12.33 -16.86 -7.96
N PRO A 77 -12.26 -18.14 -8.34
CA PRO A 77 -13.44 -18.86 -8.80
C PRO A 77 -14.46 -18.85 -7.66
N LYS A 78 -15.57 -18.12 -7.84
CA LYS A 78 -16.70 -18.15 -6.89
C LYS A 78 -16.99 -19.61 -6.56
N PRO A 79 -17.03 -20.02 -5.27
CA PRO A 79 -17.36 -21.40 -4.92
C PRO A 79 -18.68 -21.76 -5.58
N ARG A 80 -18.70 -22.86 -6.36
CA ARG A 80 -19.88 -23.31 -7.09
C ARG A 80 -21.03 -23.45 -6.11
N THR A 81 -21.96 -22.50 -6.14
CA THR A 81 -23.21 -22.58 -5.40
C THR A 81 -23.98 -23.80 -5.89
N ILE A 82 -24.15 -24.79 -5.02
CA ILE A 82 -25.09 -25.88 -5.22
C ILE A 82 -26.46 -25.22 -5.44
N ALA A 83 -27.09 -25.51 -6.57
CA ALA A 83 -28.36 -24.91 -6.99
C ALA A 83 -29.41 -25.01 -5.87
N GLY A 84 -29.96 -23.89 -5.42
CA GLY A 84 -31.12 -23.87 -4.52
C GLY A 84 -31.13 -22.83 -3.39
N ARG A 85 -30.10 -21.99 -3.24
CA ARG A 85 -30.19 -20.80 -2.38
C ARG A 85 -29.81 -19.59 -3.19
N GLU A 86 -30.76 -18.68 -3.39
CA GLU A 86 -30.48 -17.30 -3.78
C GLU A 86 -29.56 -16.72 -2.70
N ALA A 87 -28.27 -16.68 -3.01
CA ALA A 87 -27.35 -15.83 -2.27
C ALA A 87 -27.71 -14.40 -2.67
N CYS A 88 -28.11 -13.57 -1.71
CA CYS A 88 -28.06 -12.13 -1.88
C CYS A 88 -26.60 -11.78 -2.24
N ASP A 89 -26.36 -11.55 -3.54
CA ASP A 89 -25.07 -11.22 -4.12
C ASP A 89 -24.78 -9.74 -3.84
N VAL A 90 -24.57 -9.42 -2.57
CA VAL A 90 -24.02 -8.14 -2.12
C VAL A 90 -22.66 -8.46 -1.53
N SER A 91 -21.60 -8.36 -2.34
CA SER A 91 -20.22 -8.53 -1.87
C SER A 91 -19.97 -7.49 -0.78
N PRO A 92 -19.79 -7.89 0.50
CA PRO A 92 -19.63 -6.96 1.61
C PRO A 92 -18.39 -6.05 1.45
N SER A 93 -17.42 -6.47 0.65
CA SER A 93 -16.19 -5.73 0.30
C SER A 93 -16.46 -4.45 -0.49
N VAL A 94 -17.37 -4.49 -1.44
CA VAL A 94 -17.71 -3.31 -2.27
C VAL A 94 -18.46 -2.28 -1.42
N ASP A 95 -19.37 -2.72 -0.55
CA ASP A 95 -20.09 -1.85 0.35
C ASP A 95 -19.15 -1.16 1.36
N LEU A 96 -18.16 -1.87 1.89
CA LEU A 96 -17.17 -1.28 2.80
C LEU A 96 -16.27 -0.25 2.11
N ALA A 97 -15.78 -0.53 0.89
CA ALA A 97 -15.00 0.45 0.13
C ALA A 97 -15.84 1.69 -0.26
N VAL A 98 -17.12 1.49 -0.57
CA VAL A 98 -18.09 2.57 -0.84
C VAL A 98 -18.45 3.35 0.42
N LEU A 99 -18.44 2.74 1.60
CA LEU A 99 -18.61 3.43 2.88
C LEU A 99 -17.34 4.20 3.26
N ALA A 100 -16.16 3.62 3.05
CA ALA A 100 -14.87 4.26 3.29
C ALA A 100 -14.66 5.50 2.40
N SER A 101 -15.12 5.45 1.13
CA SER A 101 -15.04 6.61 0.22
C SER A 101 -15.89 7.82 0.67
N ARG A 102 -16.80 7.64 1.64
CA ARG A 102 -17.61 8.71 2.22
C ARG A 102 -16.94 9.40 3.40
N ILE A 103 -15.81 8.88 3.89
CA ILE A 103 -14.99 9.55 4.91
C ILE A 103 -14.28 10.71 4.22
N PRO A 104 -14.38 11.96 4.74
CA PRO A 104 -13.68 13.09 4.17
C PRO A 104 -12.19 12.79 4.05
N ARG A 105 -11.69 12.72 2.81
CA ARG A 105 -10.26 12.66 2.54
C ARG A 105 -9.70 13.99 3.03
N GLY A 106 -8.87 13.98 4.07
CA GLY A 106 -7.99 15.13 4.33
C GLY A 106 -7.16 15.40 3.06
N GLU A 107 -6.62 16.60 2.90
CA GLU A 107 -5.64 16.84 1.83
C GLU A 107 -4.44 15.91 2.06
N ALA A 108 -4.45 14.75 1.39
CA ALA A 108 -3.37 13.80 1.45
C ALA A 108 -2.16 14.41 0.74
N VAL A 109 -1.04 14.46 1.46
CA VAL A 109 0.25 14.88 0.90
C VAL A 109 0.75 13.73 0.04
N SER A 110 1.18 14.00 -1.20
CA SER A 110 1.78 12.95 -2.04
C SER A 110 3.09 12.44 -1.42
N ASP A 111 3.43 11.19 -1.69
CA ASP A 111 4.65 10.54 -1.21
C ASP A 111 5.90 11.35 -1.53
N GLU A 112 6.02 11.86 -2.76
CA GLU A 112 7.17 12.66 -3.19
C GLU A 112 7.27 13.96 -2.40
N ARG A 113 6.12 14.58 -2.08
CA ARG A 113 6.10 15.78 -1.25
C ARG A 113 6.48 15.45 0.18
N ALA A 114 6.01 14.35 0.75
CA ALA A 114 6.38 13.90 2.08
C ALA A 114 7.90 13.61 2.18
N VAL A 115 8.44 12.89 1.19
CA VAL A 115 9.87 12.60 1.04
C VAL A 115 10.69 13.89 0.90
N ALA A 116 10.25 14.83 0.06
CA ALA A 116 10.94 16.10 -0.13
C ALA A 116 10.98 16.91 1.17
N LEU A 117 9.86 16.99 1.91
CA LEU A 117 9.77 17.65 3.20
C LEU A 117 10.73 17.03 4.23
N PHE A 118 10.81 15.69 4.30
CA PHE A 118 11.78 15.00 5.15
C PHE A 118 13.23 15.34 4.77
N CYS A 119 13.55 15.33 3.47
CA CYS A 119 14.89 15.59 2.98
C CYS A 119 15.40 16.99 3.36
N ILE A 120 14.52 17.99 3.39
CA ILE A 120 14.90 19.39 3.71
C ILE A 120 14.73 19.76 5.19
N ALA A 121 13.99 18.98 5.97
CA ALA A 121 13.64 19.36 7.35
C ALA A 121 14.87 19.54 8.26
N GLY A 122 14.98 20.69 8.94
CA GLY A 122 16.06 20.93 9.90
C GLY A 122 17.44 21.11 9.26
N LEU A 123 17.52 21.49 7.98
CA LEU A 123 18.77 21.74 7.25
C LEU A 123 19.07 23.24 7.03
N GLU A 124 18.38 24.14 7.73
CA GLU A 124 18.48 25.60 7.51
C GLU A 124 19.90 26.16 7.70
N HIS A 125 20.74 25.46 8.47
CA HIS A 125 22.11 25.85 8.79
C HIS A 125 23.16 24.80 8.37
N GLU A 126 22.73 23.79 7.61
CA GLU A 126 23.56 22.67 7.19
C GLU A 126 24.05 22.85 5.74
N PRO A 127 25.14 22.17 5.32
CA PRO A 127 25.57 22.18 3.93
C PRO A 127 24.45 21.69 2.99
N PRO A 128 24.26 22.33 1.83
CA PRO A 128 23.15 22.05 0.93
C PRO A 128 23.21 20.63 0.37
N GLU A 129 24.33 19.93 0.41
CA GLU A 129 24.42 18.55 -0.09
C GLU A 129 23.78 17.53 0.87
N ARG A 130 23.45 17.91 2.11
CA ARG A 130 22.89 16.96 3.10
C ARG A 130 21.51 16.44 2.73
N TRP A 131 20.67 17.23 2.06
CA TRP A 131 19.36 16.74 1.62
C TRP A 131 19.51 15.62 0.58
N VAL A 132 20.53 15.70 -0.28
CA VAL A 132 20.86 14.69 -1.30
C VAL A 132 21.24 13.37 -0.63
N ASN A 133 22.07 13.44 0.41
CA ASN A 133 22.45 12.24 1.18
C ASN A 133 21.23 11.59 1.85
N ARG A 134 20.31 12.39 2.41
CA ARG A 134 19.06 11.87 2.98
C ARG A 134 18.21 11.18 1.91
N PHE A 135 18.02 11.83 0.76
CA PHE A 135 17.27 11.28 -0.38
C PHE A 135 17.82 9.91 -0.81
N TYR A 136 19.12 9.80 -1.07
CA TYR A 136 19.70 8.52 -1.48
C TYR A 136 19.65 7.47 -0.37
N THR A 137 19.80 7.88 0.89
CA THR A 137 19.73 6.95 2.03
C THR A 137 18.34 6.33 2.14
N ILE A 138 17.27 7.14 2.16
CA ILE A 138 15.91 6.62 2.31
C ILE A 138 15.52 5.73 1.13
N HIS A 139 15.89 6.10 -0.11
CA HIS A 139 15.57 5.29 -1.28
C HIS A 139 16.36 3.98 -1.32
N ALA A 140 17.64 3.99 -0.93
CA ALA A 140 18.44 2.77 -0.84
C ALA A 140 17.88 1.82 0.22
N VAL A 141 17.47 2.34 1.39
CA VAL A 141 16.82 1.53 2.43
C VAL A 141 15.46 1.01 1.94
N ALA A 142 14.63 1.86 1.36
CA ALA A 142 13.33 1.47 0.84
C ALA A 142 13.43 0.36 -0.21
N GLN A 143 14.33 0.50 -1.19
CA GLN A 143 14.62 -0.55 -2.19
C GLN A 143 15.06 -1.86 -1.53
N ARG A 144 15.91 -1.77 -0.51
CA ARG A 144 16.40 -2.95 0.21
C ARG A 144 15.26 -3.66 0.94
N VAL A 145 14.45 -2.93 1.71
CA VAL A 145 13.33 -3.52 2.47
C VAL A 145 12.28 -4.08 1.51
N VAL A 146 11.94 -3.38 0.43
CA VAL A 146 11.01 -3.90 -0.60
C VAL A 146 11.53 -5.19 -1.22
N SER A 147 12.83 -5.26 -1.53
CA SER A 147 13.43 -6.48 -2.06
C SER A 147 13.41 -7.63 -1.05
N ASP A 148 13.74 -7.36 0.21
CA ASP A 148 13.80 -8.38 1.27
C ASP A 148 12.39 -8.87 1.67
N HIS A 149 11.34 -8.06 1.44
CA HIS A 149 9.94 -8.37 1.79
C HIS A 149 8.99 -8.46 0.60
N ARG A 150 9.53 -8.75 -0.60
CA ARG A 150 8.78 -8.85 -1.86
C ARG A 150 7.51 -9.70 -1.74
N ASP A 151 7.63 -10.91 -1.22
CA ASP A 151 6.52 -11.87 -1.17
C ASP A 151 5.42 -11.41 -0.22
N SER A 152 5.79 -10.77 0.89
CA SER A 152 4.84 -10.20 1.84
C SER A 152 4.03 -9.06 1.22
N ILE A 153 4.70 -8.17 0.48
CA ILE A 153 4.05 -7.08 -0.26
C ILE A 153 3.04 -7.66 -1.25
N LEU A 154 3.43 -8.67 -2.03
CA LEU A 154 2.56 -9.25 -3.05
C LEU A 154 1.36 -10.01 -2.48
N ARG A 155 1.51 -10.68 -1.33
CA ARG A 155 0.40 -11.33 -0.62
C ARG A 155 -0.62 -10.32 -0.10
N VAL A 156 -0.15 -9.28 0.60
CA VAL A 156 -1.01 -8.21 1.10
C VAL A 156 -1.69 -7.47 -0.06
N ALA A 157 -0.95 -7.19 -1.15
CA ALA A 157 -1.49 -6.56 -2.35
C ALA A 157 -2.58 -7.42 -3.00
N SER A 158 -2.36 -8.73 -3.12
CA SER A 158 -3.36 -9.66 -3.67
C SER A 158 -4.64 -9.67 -2.84
N LEU A 159 -4.49 -9.67 -1.51
CA LEU A 159 -5.63 -9.63 -0.60
C LEU A 159 -6.36 -8.28 -0.68
N LEU A 160 -5.63 -7.16 -0.76
CA LEU A 160 -6.18 -5.82 -0.89
C LEU A 160 -6.91 -5.65 -2.23
N TYR A 161 -6.34 -6.15 -3.32
CA TYR A 161 -6.94 -6.12 -4.64
C TYR A 161 -8.32 -6.80 -4.64
N ALA A 162 -8.41 -7.98 -4.01
CA ALA A 162 -9.61 -8.79 -3.91
C ALA A 162 -10.66 -8.22 -2.94
N LYS A 163 -10.25 -7.77 -1.75
CA LYS A 163 -11.17 -7.32 -0.68
C LYS A 163 -11.46 -5.82 -0.71
N GLY A 164 -10.61 -5.01 -1.31
CA GLY A 164 -10.71 -3.55 -1.33
C GLY A 164 -10.40 -2.85 0.00
N VAL A 165 -10.64 -3.50 1.15
CA VAL A 165 -10.32 -2.97 2.48
C VAL A 165 -9.71 -4.07 3.34
N LEU A 166 -8.59 -3.77 4.00
CA LEU A 166 -7.93 -4.66 4.95
C LEU A 166 -7.79 -3.98 6.31
N SER A 167 -8.08 -4.71 7.38
CA SER A 167 -7.76 -4.30 8.75
C SER A 167 -6.32 -4.67 9.11
N GLU A 168 -5.77 -4.08 10.18
CA GLU A 168 -4.50 -4.50 10.79
C GLU A 168 -4.40 -6.03 10.93
N GLY A 169 -5.45 -6.68 11.43
CA GLY A 169 -5.46 -8.13 11.63
C GLY A 169 -5.38 -8.93 10.32
N ASP A 170 -5.99 -8.44 9.23
CA ASP A 170 -5.85 -9.05 7.91
C ASP A 170 -4.39 -8.95 7.42
N ILE A 171 -3.76 -7.79 7.62
CA ILE A 171 -2.39 -7.52 7.17
C ILE A 171 -1.40 -8.40 7.94
N LEU A 172 -1.46 -8.40 9.27
CA LEU A 172 -0.55 -9.18 10.12
C LEU A 172 -0.66 -10.68 9.85
N MET A 173 -1.87 -11.20 9.63
CA MET A 173 -2.07 -12.61 9.29
C MET A 173 -1.37 -13.00 7.97
N GLU A 174 -1.34 -12.12 6.97
CA GLU A 174 -0.60 -12.39 5.72
C GLU A 174 0.93 -12.27 5.89
N LEU A 175 1.38 -11.44 6.83
CA LEU A 175 2.79 -11.34 7.18
C LEU A 175 3.31 -12.55 7.97
N GLU A 176 2.49 -13.17 8.81
CA GLU A 176 2.86 -14.40 9.54
C GLU A 176 2.96 -15.64 8.63
N ARG A 177 2.37 -15.58 7.43
CA ARG A 177 2.44 -16.64 6.41
C ARG A 177 3.67 -16.54 5.50
N ALA A 178 4.45 -15.48 5.67
CA ALA A 178 5.65 -15.16 4.90
C ALA A 178 6.88 -15.92 5.35
#